data_AF-A0A6B3G1D1-F1
#
_entry.id   AF-A0A6B3G1D1-F1
#
_cell.length_a   1.000
_cell.length_b   1.000
_cell.length_c   1.000
_cell.angle_alpha   90.00
_cell.angle_beta   90.00
_cell.angle_gamma   90.00
#
_symmetry.space_group_name_H-M   'P 1'
#
loop_
_entity.id
_entity.type
_entity.pdbx_description
1 polymer ?
#
loop_
_entity_poly.entity_id
_entity_poly.type
_entity_poly.pdbx_seq_one_letter_code
_entity_poly.pdbx_strand_id
1 'polypeptide(L)'
;TCQLGVFAAERGDVKKLRTWFIITFVMGAIFIGGQVLEYTELVKDAGLSLSSDPYGSVFYLTTGFHGLHVTGGLIAFLLVLGRTYAAKRFTHDQATAAIVVSYYWHFVDVV
;
A
#
# COMPACT_ATOMS: atom_id res chain seq x y z
N THR A 1 -6.67 -6.91 7.02
CA THR A 1 -7.83 -6.05 6.64
C THR A 1 -8.12 -6.13 5.15
N CYS A 2 -7.11 -6.07 4.28
CA CYS A 2 -7.26 -6.24 2.84
C CYS A 2 -8.02 -7.51 2.42
N GLN A 3 -7.70 -8.67 3.01
CA GLN A 3 -8.35 -9.94 2.71
C GLN A 3 -9.86 -9.97 3.04
N LEU A 4 -10.28 -9.24 4.08
CA LEU A 4 -11.70 -9.09 4.42
C LEU A 4 -12.45 -8.27 3.35
N GLY A 5 -11.76 -7.34 2.70
CA GLY A 5 -12.27 -6.61 1.54
C GLY A 5 -12.49 -7.54 0.34
N VAL A 6 -11.55 -8.44 0.07
CA VAL A 6 -11.68 -9.44 -1.02
C VAL A 6 -12.85 -10.39 -0.77
N PHE A 7 -13.01 -10.92 0.45
CA PHE A 7 -14.17 -11.76 0.78
C PHE A 7 -15.50 -11.03 0.63
N ALA A 8 -15.53 -9.71 0.83
CA ALA A 8 -16.71 -8.90 0.54
C ALA A 8 -16.92 -8.71 -0.98
N ALA A 9 -15.85 -8.56 -1.77
CA ALA A 9 -15.92 -8.48 -3.23
C ALA A 9 -16.47 -9.78 -3.85
N GLU A 10 -16.04 -10.94 -3.36
CA GLU A 10 -16.54 -12.25 -3.81
C GLU A 10 -18.03 -12.45 -3.52
N ARG A 11 -18.54 -11.83 -2.44
CA ARG A 11 -19.96 -11.82 -2.08
C ARG A 11 -20.76 -10.73 -2.81
N GLY A 12 -20.12 -9.91 -3.65
CA GLY A 12 -20.75 -8.79 -4.34
C GLY A 12 -21.08 -7.58 -3.44
N ASP A 13 -20.59 -7.54 -2.20
CA ASP A 13 -20.85 -6.46 -1.25
C ASP A 13 -19.83 -5.32 -1.44
N VAL A 14 -20.14 -4.46 -2.41
CA VAL A 14 -19.30 -3.31 -2.82
C VAL A 14 -19.09 -2.32 -1.69
N LYS A 15 -20.09 -2.13 -0.80
CA LYS A 15 -19.98 -1.18 0.30
C LYS A 15 -18.93 -1.66 1.30
N LYS A 16 -18.98 -2.94 1.69
CA LYS A 16 -17.97 -3.52 2.59
C LYS A 16 -16.58 -3.57 1.97
N LEU A 17 -16.48 -3.91 0.67
CA LEU A 17 -15.22 -3.84 -0.07
C LEU A 17 -14.57 -2.46 0.07
N ARG A 18 -15.33 -1.39 -0.21
CA ARG A 18 -14.84 -0.01 -0.11
C ARG A 18 -14.40 0.33 1.31
N THR A 19 -15.18 0.01 2.32
CA THR A 19 -14.82 0.27 3.73
C THR A 19 -13.50 -0.41 4.10
N TRP A 20 -13.34 -1.70 3.79
CA TRP A 20 -12.10 -2.42 4.11
C TRP A 20 -10.89 -1.92 3.32
N PHE A 21 -11.07 -1.52 2.07
CA PHE A 21 -10.00 -0.96 1.24
C PHE A 21 -9.58 0.42 1.71
N ILE A 22 -10.52 1.27 2.17
CA ILE A 22 -10.20 2.56 2.78
C ILE A 22 -9.41 2.36 4.08
N ILE A 23 -9.83 1.43 4.94
CA ILE A 23 -9.09 1.14 6.19
C ILE A 23 -7.66 0.67 5.87
N THR A 24 -7.51 -0.23 4.89
CA THR A 24 -6.19 -0.73 4.46
C THR A 24 -5.32 0.40 3.91
N PHE A 25 -5.88 1.29 3.09
CA PHE A 25 -5.19 2.46 2.56
C PHE A 25 -4.71 3.40 3.67
N VAL A 26 -5.57 3.72 4.65
CA VAL A 26 -5.21 4.61 5.77
C VAL A 26 -4.06 4.00 6.58
N MET A 27 -4.10 2.71 6.87
CA MET A 27 -3.02 2.03 7.59
C MET A 27 -1.70 2.07 6.82
N GLY A 28 -1.73 1.81 5.50
CA GLY A 28 -0.53 1.90 4.67
C GLY A 28 -0.01 3.34 4.52
N ALA A 29 -0.87 4.35 4.50
CA ALA A 29 -0.46 5.75 4.50
C ALA A 29 0.23 6.15 5.82
N ILE A 30 -0.24 5.65 6.96
CA ILE A 30 0.44 5.82 8.26
C ILE A 30 1.82 5.17 8.24
N PHE A 31 1.94 3.97 7.66
CA PHE A 31 3.23 3.28 7.52
C PHE A 31 4.24 4.11 6.72
N ILE A 32 3.86 4.61 5.55
CA ILE A 32 4.73 5.50 4.74
C ILE A 32 5.06 6.79 5.50
N GLY A 33 4.08 7.38 6.21
CA GLY A 33 4.33 8.57 7.04
C GLY A 33 5.37 8.32 8.13
N GLY A 34 5.30 7.17 8.81
CA GLY A 34 6.30 6.74 9.79
C GLY A 34 7.68 6.55 9.18
N GLN A 35 7.75 5.87 8.03
CA GLN A 35 9.01 5.64 7.30
C GLN A 35 9.70 6.96 6.90
N VAL A 36 8.93 7.95 6.45
CA VAL A 36 9.47 9.28 6.12
C VAL A 36 9.97 10.02 7.36
N LEU A 37 9.24 9.97 8.48
CA LEU A 37 9.68 10.59 9.72
C LEU A 37 11.00 10.00 10.19
N GLU A 38 11.08 8.66 10.24
CA GLU A 38 12.30 7.95 10.63
C GLU A 38 13.48 8.28 9.70
N TYR A 39 13.27 8.35 8.39
CA TYR A 39 14.31 8.79 7.45
C TYR A 39 14.78 10.21 7.73
N THR A 40 13.86 11.14 8.02
CA THR A 40 14.25 12.53 8.31
C THR A 40 15.04 12.63 9.61
N GLU A 41 14.72 11.83 10.62
CA GLU A 41 15.41 11.80 11.91
C GLU A 41 16.79 11.14 11.76
N LEU A 42 16.90 10.01 11.04
CA LEU A 42 18.17 9.35 10.74
C LEU A 42 19.14 10.22 9.92
N VAL A 43 18.63 10.99 8.95
CA VAL A 43 19.46 11.90 8.16
C VAL A 43 19.91 13.12 8.97
N LYS A 44 19.01 13.69 9.79
CA LYS A 44 19.29 14.94 10.54
C LYS A 44 20.11 14.69 11.81
N ASP A 45 19.79 13.65 12.57
CA ASP A 45 20.33 13.44 13.91
C ASP A 45 21.50 12.46 13.92
N ALA A 46 21.48 11.42 13.06
CA ALA A 46 22.55 10.43 12.96
C ALA A 46 23.55 10.70 11.83
N GLY A 47 23.28 11.67 10.95
CA GLY A 47 24.14 11.99 9.80
C GLY A 47 24.28 10.85 8.77
N LEU A 48 23.49 9.78 8.93
CA LEU A 48 23.41 8.65 8.03
C LEU A 48 22.70 9.09 6.76
N SER A 49 23.47 9.59 5.81
CA SER A 49 23.05 9.85 4.43
C SER A 49 23.43 8.69 3.51
N LEU A 50 22.80 8.66 2.33
CA LEU A 50 23.02 7.63 1.29
C LEU A 50 24.50 7.41 0.92
N SER A 51 25.35 8.43 1.08
CA SER A 51 26.79 8.40 0.75
C SER A 51 27.72 8.43 1.96
N SER A 52 27.19 8.47 3.18
CA SER A 52 28.03 8.64 4.38
C SER A 52 28.66 7.35 4.88
N ASP A 53 27.94 6.22 4.79
CA ASP A 53 28.40 4.94 5.32
C ASP A 53 27.82 3.77 4.49
N PRO A 54 28.58 2.68 4.24
CA PRO A 54 28.09 1.51 3.51
C PRO A 54 26.82 0.89 4.11
N TYR A 55 26.66 0.94 5.44
CA TYR A 55 25.44 0.49 6.10
C TYR A 55 24.24 1.36 5.73
N GLY A 56 24.42 2.69 5.75
CA GLY A 56 23.40 3.65 5.33
C GLY A 56 22.97 3.44 3.88
N SER A 57 23.91 3.22 2.96
CA SER A 57 23.60 2.97 1.55
C SER A 57 22.73 1.72 1.36
N VAL A 58 23.06 0.60 2.00
CA VAL A 58 22.28 -0.65 1.89
C VAL A 58 20.92 -0.51 2.57
N PHE A 59 20.88 0.13 3.75
CA PHE A 59 19.64 0.38 4.48
C PHE A 59 18.66 1.20 3.63
N TYR A 60 19.05 2.39 3.16
CA TYR A 60 18.15 3.26 2.38
C TYR A 60 17.80 2.69 1.01
N LEU A 61 18.68 1.92 0.36
CA LEU A 61 18.32 1.26 -0.90
C LEU A 61 17.26 0.19 -0.67
N THR A 62 17.47 -0.73 0.27
CA THR A 62 16.53 -1.83 0.53
C THR A 62 15.18 -1.32 1.02
N THR A 63 15.19 -0.47 2.05
CA THR A 63 13.96 0.11 2.63
C THR A 63 13.32 1.15 1.72
N GLY A 64 14.10 1.90 0.94
CA GLY A 64 13.60 2.87 -0.03
C GLY A 64 12.89 2.22 -1.22
N PHE A 65 13.48 1.17 -1.80
CA PHE A 65 12.81 0.39 -2.85
C PHE A 65 11.54 -0.29 -2.31
N HIS A 66 11.57 -0.85 -1.10
CA HIS A 66 10.37 -1.39 -0.46
C HIS A 66 9.29 -0.28 -0.29
N GLY A 67 9.65 0.90 0.23
CA GLY A 67 8.73 2.03 0.38
C GLY A 67 8.13 2.52 -0.95
N LEU A 68 8.90 2.45 -2.05
CA LEU A 68 8.40 2.72 -3.40
C LEU A 68 7.32 1.70 -3.83
N HIS A 69 7.52 0.40 -3.54
CA HIS A 69 6.53 -0.63 -3.83
C HIS A 69 5.25 -0.43 -3.00
N VAL A 70 5.38 -0.13 -1.70
CA VAL A 70 4.24 0.19 -0.81
C VAL A 70 3.46 1.40 -1.37
N THR A 71 4.17 2.46 -1.77
CA THR A 71 3.54 3.65 -2.38
C THR A 71 2.82 3.31 -3.68
N GLY A 72 3.43 2.49 -4.55
CA GLY A 72 2.78 1.96 -5.76
C GLY A 72 1.51 1.17 -5.45
N GLY A 73 1.53 0.36 -4.40
CA GLY A 73 0.37 -0.38 -3.91
C GLY A 73 -0.75 0.54 -3.44
N LEU A 74 -0.44 1.60 -2.69
CA LEU A 74 -1.41 2.58 -2.23
C LEU A 74 -2.10 3.29 -3.41
N ILE A 75 -1.33 3.63 -4.45
CA ILE A 75 -1.88 4.19 -5.70
C ILE A 75 -2.83 3.17 -6.36
N ALA A 76 -2.45 1.89 -6.43
CA ALA A 76 -3.32 0.85 -6.97
C ALA A 76 -4.64 0.70 -6.17
N PHE A 77 -4.60 0.82 -4.84
CA PHE A 77 -5.81 0.87 -4.01
C PHE A 77 -6.72 2.04 -4.36
N LEU A 78 -6.15 3.24 -4.52
CA LEU A 78 -6.90 4.43 -4.94
C LEU A 78 -7.53 4.26 -6.31
N LEU A 79 -6.81 3.65 -7.26
CA LEU A 79 -7.33 3.37 -8.60
C LEU A 79 -8.49 2.37 -8.56
N VAL A 80 -8.38 1.28 -7.79
CA VAL A 80 -9.48 0.31 -7.63
C VAL A 80 -10.67 0.95 -6.94
N LEU A 81 -10.45 1.67 -5.83
CA LEU A 81 -11.51 2.42 -5.14
C LEU A 81 -12.20 3.39 -6.08
N GLY A 82 -11.45 4.27 -6.76
CA GLY A 82 -11.98 5.23 -7.74
C GLY A 82 -12.77 4.54 -8.85
N ARG A 83 -12.28 3.41 -9.37
CA ARG A 83 -13.00 2.62 -10.37
C ARG A 83 -14.30 2.04 -9.82
N THR A 84 -14.33 1.57 -8.56
CA THR A 84 -15.58 1.10 -7.94
C THR A 84 -16.60 2.21 -7.77
N TYR A 85 -16.19 3.48 -7.55
CA TYR A 85 -17.10 4.63 -7.45
C TYR A 85 -17.59 5.11 -8.82
N ALA A 86 -16.74 5.07 -9.84
CA ALA A 86 -17.09 5.48 -11.21
C ALA A 86 -17.96 4.46 -11.95
N ALA A 87 -17.81 3.17 -11.63
CA ALA A 87 -18.59 2.11 -12.27
C ALA A 87 -20.06 2.11 -11.80
N LYS A 88 -21.01 2.21 -12.74
CA LYS A 88 -22.46 2.11 -12.46
C LYS A 88 -22.90 0.70 -12.00
N ARG A 89 -22.15 -0.34 -12.37
CA ARG A 89 -22.41 -1.74 -11.97
C ARG A 89 -21.10 -2.38 -11.54
N PHE A 90 -21.15 -3.13 -10.45
CA PHE A 90 -20.03 -3.95 -10.01
C PHE A 90 -20.05 -5.26 -10.80
N THR A 91 -19.08 -5.41 -11.69
CA THR A 91 -18.94 -6.61 -12.54
C THR A 91 -17.86 -7.53 -11.99
N HIS A 92 -17.81 -8.76 -12.50
CA HIS A 92 -16.81 -9.74 -12.08
C HIS A 92 -15.38 -9.23 -12.30
N ASP A 93 -15.14 -8.47 -13.37
CA ASP A 93 -13.86 -7.79 -13.63
C ASP A 93 -13.41 -6.85 -12.50
N GLN A 94 -14.35 -6.17 -11.84
CA GLN A 94 -14.02 -5.30 -10.71
C GLN A 94 -13.61 -6.11 -9.46
N ALA A 95 -14.25 -7.26 -9.24
CA ALA A 95 -13.85 -8.18 -8.19
C ALA A 95 -12.46 -8.78 -8.47
N THR A 96 -12.18 -9.19 -9.72
CA THR A 96 -10.87 -9.70 -10.13
C THR A 96 -9.78 -8.64 -9.95
N ALA A 97 -10.03 -7.39 -10.34
CA ALA A 97 -9.09 -6.29 -10.14
C ALA A 97 -8.80 -6.07 -8.64
N ALA A 98 -9.82 -6.12 -7.77
CA ALA A 98 -9.65 -6.02 -6.33
C ALA A 98 -8.85 -7.19 -5.74
N ILE A 99 -9.05 -8.41 -6.23
CA ILE A 99 -8.29 -9.61 -5.82
C ILE A 99 -6.80 -9.47 -6.20
N VAL A 100 -6.50 -9.07 -7.44
CA VAL A 100 -5.11 -8.92 -7.91
C VAL A 100 -4.38 -7.85 -7.10
N VAL A 101 -5.01 -6.70 -6.83
CA VAL A 101 -4.42 -5.66 -5.98
C VAL A 101 -4.24 -6.14 -4.53
N SER A 102 -5.16 -6.96 -4.01
CA SER A 102 -4.99 -7.59 -2.70
C SER A 102 -3.78 -8.52 -2.66
N TYR A 103 -3.55 -9.34 -3.68
CA TYR A 103 -2.36 -10.20 -3.75
C TYR A 103 -1.07 -9.39 -3.82
N TYR A 104 -1.04 -8.32 -4.62
CA TYR A 104 0.10 -7.41 -4.66
C TYR A 104 0.38 -6.79 -3.29
N TRP A 105 -0.67 -6.36 -2.58
CA TRP A 105 -0.51 -5.76 -1.25
C TRP A 105 0.03 -6.75 -0.21
N HIS A 106 -0.47 -7.99 -0.19
CA HIS A 106 0.05 -9.01 0.71
C HIS A 106 1.50 -9.40 0.37
N PHE A 107 1.87 -9.40 -0.92
CA PHE A 107 3.26 -9.63 -1.31
C PHE A 107 4.17 -8.52 -0.76
N VAL A 108 3.76 -7.26 -0.91
CA VAL A 108 4.52 -6.12 -0.39
C VAL A 108 4.60 -6.14 1.14
N ASP A 109 3.54 -6.54 1.84
CA ASP A 109 3.53 -6.67 3.31
C ASP A 109 4.46 -7.78 3.85
N VAL A 110 4.69 -8.83 3.05
CA VAL A 110 5.54 -9.98 3.43
C VAL A 110 7.04 -9.71 3.25
N VAL A 111 7.41 -8.87 2.28
CA VAL A 111 8.81 -8.55 1.94
C VAL A 111 9.39 -7.53 2.90
#